data_AF-A0A2P6AQV4-F1
#
_entry.id   AF-A0A2P6AQV4-F1
#
_cell.length_a   1.000
_cell.length_b   1.000
_cell.length_c   1.000
_cell.angle_alpha   90.00
_cell.angle_beta   90.00
_cell.angle_gamma   90.00
#
_symmetry.space_group_name_H-M   'P 1'
#
loop_
_entity.id
_entity.type
_entity.pdbx_description
1 polymer ?
#
loop_
_entity_poly.entity_id
_entity_poly.type
_entity_poly.pdbx_seq_one_letter_code
_entity_poly.pdbx_strand_id
1 'polypeptide(L)' 'MSKSFLLRLHGWLGISAGLVLAVVGLSGASMAFQPQVLRLLNPGVMTVQPPAGAAMLSPEALYERVLAQMPERPV' A
#
# COMPACT_ATOMS: atom_id res chain seq x y z
N MET A 1 7.32 35.75 -35.90
CA MET A 1 7.61 34.31 -36.06
C MET A 1 8.06 33.60 -34.76
N SER A 2 8.53 34.32 -33.73
CA SER A 2 9.02 33.73 -32.45
C SER A 2 7.93 33.25 -31.48
N LYS A 3 6.81 33.98 -31.32
CA LYS A 3 5.74 33.61 -30.36
C LYS A 3 5.13 32.23 -30.62
N SER A 4 4.83 31.90 -31.88
CA SER A 4 4.24 30.61 -32.24
C SER A 4 5.19 29.44 -31.97
N PHE A 5 6.49 29.63 -32.25
CA PHE A 5 7.52 28.62 -31.97
C PHE A 5 7.66 28.36 -30.46
N LEU A 6 7.74 29.42 -29.65
CA LEU A 6 7.82 29.30 -28.19
C LEU A 6 6.60 28.59 -27.59
N LEU A 7 5.39 28.90 -28.09
CA LEU A 7 4.16 28.25 -27.65
C LEU A 7 4.11 26.77 -28.04
N ARG A 8 4.57 26.41 -29.24
CA ARG A 8 4.68 25.02 -29.66
C ARG A 8 5.68 24.27 -28.80
N LEU A 9 6.89 24.81 -28.59
CA LEU A 9 7.91 24.20 -27.76
C LEU A 9 7.43 24.03 -26.31
N HIS A 10 6.83 25.06 -25.72
CA HIS A 10 6.26 24.98 -24.37
C HIS A 10 5.15 23.93 -24.28
N GLY A 11 4.27 23.82 -25.29
CA GLY A 11 3.25 22.78 -25.34
C GLY A 11 3.84 21.37 -25.32
N TRP A 12 4.87 21.12 -26.14
CA TRP A 12 5.57 19.83 -26.16
C TRP A 12 6.29 19.52 -24.84
N LEU A 13 6.98 20.50 -24.27
CA LEU A 13 7.65 20.36 -22.98
C LEU A 13 6.65 20.16 -21.83
N GLY A 14 5.53 20.88 -21.87
CA GLY A 14 4.46 20.79 -20.88
C GLY A 14 3.80 19.42 -20.90
N ILE A 15 3.50 18.86 -22.07
CA ILE A 15 2.98 17.49 -22.20
C ILE A 15 4.00 16.47 -21.68
N SER A 16 5.28 16.63 -22.03
CA SER A 16 6.34 15.71 -21.59
C SER A 16 6.52 15.74 -20.07
N ALA A 17 6.60 16.93 -19.49
CA ALA A 17 6.71 17.12 -18.04
C ALA A 17 5.44 16.66 -17.31
N GLY A 18 4.26 16.94 -17.88
CA GLY A 18 2.98 16.49 -17.35
C GLY A 18 2.88 14.96 -17.29
N LEU A 19 3.39 14.25 -18.31
CA LEU A 19 3.44 12.79 -18.29
C LEU A 19 4.33 12.26 -17.16
N VAL A 20 5.52 12.84 -16.99
CA VAL A 20 6.43 12.47 -15.89
C VAL A 20 5.76 12.73 -14.53
N LEU A 21 5.14 13.91 -14.36
CA LEU A 21 4.42 14.25 -13.13
C LEU A 21 3.23 13.33 -12.87
N ALA A 22 2.50 12.91 -13.91
CA ALA A 22 1.41 11.95 -13.77
C ALA A 22 1.92 10.60 -13.25
N VAL A 23 3.04 10.08 -13.80
CA VAL A 23 3.64 8.83 -13.35
C VAL A 23 4.14 8.96 -11.91
N VAL A 24 4.88 10.02 -11.58
CA VAL A 24 5.40 10.27 -10.23
C VAL A 24 4.26 10.43 -9.23
N GLY A 25 3.25 11.24 -9.56
CA GLY A 25 2.10 11.49 -8.70
C GLY A 25 1.26 10.24 -8.47
N LEU A 26 1.00 9.45 -9.53
CA LEU A 26 0.27 8.19 -9.42
C LEU A 26 1.04 7.16 -8.57
N SER A 27 2.36 7.07 -8.77
CA SER A 27 3.21 6.17 -7.99
C SER A 27 3.21 6.56 -6.51
N GLY A 28 3.42 7.86 -6.22
CA GLY A 28 3.39 8.38 -4.84
C GLY A 28 2.03 8.19 -4.17
N ALA A 29 0.94 8.46 -4.88
CA ALA A 29 -0.42 8.22 -4.38
C ALA A 29 -0.66 6.73 -4.10
N SER A 30 -0.21 5.84 -4.99
CA SER A 30 -0.34 4.39 -4.80
C SER A 30 0.41 3.91 -3.55
N MET A 31 1.60 4.44 -3.29
CA MET A 31 2.37 4.13 -2.08
C MET A 31 1.72 4.71 -0.82
N ALA A 32 1.30 5.99 -0.85
CA ALA A 32 0.70 6.66 0.30
C ALA A 32 -0.63 6.02 0.74
N PHE A 33 -1.40 5.50 -0.23
CA PHE A 33 -2.71 4.88 0.01
C PHE A 33 -2.70 3.35 -0.12
N GLN A 34 -1.52 2.71 -0.07
CA GLN A 34 -1.39 1.26 -0.23
C GLN A 34 -2.32 0.46 0.71
N PRO A 35 -2.43 0.76 2.03
CA PRO A 35 -3.32 0.01 2.91
C PRO A 35 -4.80 0.12 2.53
N GLN A 36 -5.24 1.31 2.10
CA GLN A 36 -6.61 1.58 1.66
C GLN A 36 -6.92 0.81 0.37
N VAL A 37 -6.00 0.88 -0.60
CA VAL A 37 -6.11 0.18 -1.88
C VAL A 37 -6.17 -1.33 -1.64
N LEU A 38 -5.29 -1.89 -0.80
CA LEU A 38 -5.30 -3.32 -0.47
C LEU A 38 -6.61 -3.76 0.19
N ARG A 39 -7.14 -2.97 1.14
CA ARG A 39 -8.44 -3.25 1.78
C ARG A 39 -9.59 -3.25 0.77
N LEU A 40 -9.58 -2.29 -0.15
CA LEU A 40 -10.61 -2.16 -1.17
C LEU A 40 -10.56 -3.31 -2.19
N LEU A 41 -9.35 -3.70 -2.61
CA LEU A 41 -9.13 -4.75 -3.61
C LEU A 41 -9.25 -6.18 -3.05
N ASN A 42 -9.04 -6.37 -1.75
CA ASN A 42 -9.12 -7.68 -1.09
C ASN A 42 -10.23 -7.71 -0.01
N PRO A 43 -11.49 -7.43 -0.38
CA PRO A 43 -12.59 -7.52 0.58
C PRO A 43 -12.73 -8.99 1.03
N GLY A 44 -12.77 -9.21 2.35
CA GLY A 44 -12.95 -10.53 2.95
C GLY A 44 -11.67 -11.34 3.23
N VAL A 45 -10.51 -10.95 2.70
CA VAL A 45 -9.22 -11.60 3.05
C VAL A 45 -8.62 -11.01 4.33
N MET A 46 -8.93 -9.75 4.62
CA MET A 46 -8.41 -9.06 5.81
C MET A 46 -9.18 -9.41 7.10
N THR A 47 -10.15 -10.32 7.03
CA THR A 47 -10.95 -10.80 8.15
C THR A 47 -10.97 -12.31 8.12
N VAL A 48 -10.58 -12.95 9.22
CA VAL A 48 -10.68 -14.41 9.37
C VAL A 48 -11.82 -14.76 10.31
N GLN A 49 -12.60 -15.78 9.97
CA GLN A 49 -13.54 -16.37 10.90
C GLN A 49 -12.74 -17.22 11.91
N PRO A 50 -12.90 -17.01 13.22
CA PRO A 50 -12.32 -17.91 14.21
C PRO A 50 -12.90 -19.32 14.04
N PRO A 51 -12.11 -20.39 14.28
CA PRO A 51 -12.65 -21.74 14.38
C PRO A 51 -13.78 -21.81 15.41
N ALA A 52 -14.78 -22.66 15.16
CA ALA A 52 -15.91 -22.82 16.08
C ALA A 52 -15.41 -23.21 17.49
N GLY A 53 -15.82 -22.45 18.51
CA GLY A 53 -15.40 -22.67 19.90
C GLY A 53 -14.02 -22.10 20.27
N ALA A 54 -13.36 -21.36 19.37
CA ALA A 54 -12.11 -20.67 19.70
C ALA A 54 -12.36 -19.55 20.72
N ALA A 55 -11.69 -19.61 21.86
CA ALA A 55 -11.64 -18.52 22.83
C ALA A 55 -10.49 -17.57 22.49
N MET A 56 -10.71 -16.26 22.63
CA MET A 56 -9.61 -15.29 22.55
C MET A 56 -8.62 -15.56 23.69
N LEU A 57 -7.34 -15.65 23.35
CA LEU A 57 -6.27 -15.80 24.32
C LEU A 57 -5.91 -14.43 24.90
N SER A 58 -5.51 -14.41 26.18
CA SER A 58 -4.84 -13.23 26.73
C SER A 58 -3.46 -13.08 26.08
N PRO A 59 -2.87 -11.86 26.08
CA PRO A 59 -1.53 -11.63 25.55
C PRO A 59 -0.47 -12.58 26.16
N GLU A 60 -0.57 -12.85 27.46
CA GLU A 60 0.36 -13.74 28.19
C GLU A 60 0.21 -15.20 27.72
N ALA A 61 -1.03 -15.69 27.61
CA ALA A 61 -1.30 -17.06 27.14
C ALA A 61 -0.89 -17.27 25.67
N LEU A 62 -0.97 -16.21 24.85
CA LEU A 62 -0.46 -16.22 23.49
C LEU A 62 1.07 -16.32 23.47
N TYR A 63 1.75 -15.50 24.26
CA TYR A 63 3.21 -15.47 24.36
C TYR A 63 3.78 -16.84 24.76
N GLU A 64 3.23 -17.44 25.82
CA GLU A 64 3.64 -18.78 26.29
C GLU A 64 3.46 -19.86 25.20
N ARG A 65 2.36 -19.81 24.44
CA ARG A 65 2.11 -20.74 23.33
C ARG A 65 3.09 -20.55 22.17
N VAL A 66 3.45 -19.31 21.84
CA VAL A 66 4.42 -19.02 20.77
C VAL A 66 5.80 -19.55 21.17
N LEU A 67 6.25 -19.30 22.39
CA LEU A 67 7.52 -19.83 22.90
C LEU A 67 7.55 -21.37 22.90
N ALA A 68 6.48 -22.01 23.34
CA ALA A 68 6.39 -23.47 23.35
C ALA A 68 6.45 -24.09 21.93
N GLN A 69 5.93 -23.39 20.92
CA GLN A 69 5.95 -23.85 19.52
C GLN A 69 7.21 -23.44 18.76
N MET A 70 7.84 -22.33 19.15
CA MET A 70 9.00 -21.76 18.50
C MET A 70 10.08 -21.36 19.52
N PRO A 71 10.72 -22.33 20.19
CA PRO A 71 11.70 -22.06 21.25
C PRO A 71 12.93 -21.29 20.75
N GLU A 72 13.25 -21.40 19.46
CA GLU A 72 14.46 -20.81 18.84
C GLU A 72 14.30 -19.35 18.40
N ARG A 73 13.08 -18.80 18.46
CA ARG A 73 12.78 -17.42 18.02
C ARG A 73 12.33 -16.59 19.23
N PRO A 74 13.24 -15.82 19.86
CA PRO A 74 12.84 -14.83 20.84
C PRO A 74 12.04 -13.74 20.11
N VAL A 75 10.80 -13.53 20.53
CA VAL A 75 9.85 -12.50 20.05
C VAL A 75 9.70 -11.40 21.08
#